data_AF-A0A7X9FEY4-F1
#
_entry.id   AF-A0A7X9FEY4-F1
#
_cell.length_a   1.000
_cell.length_b   1.000
_cell.length_c   1.000
_cell.angle_alpha   90.00
_cell.angle_beta   90.00
_cell.angle_gamma   90.00
#
_symmetry.space_group_name_H-M   'P 1'
#
loop_
_entity.id
_entity.type
_entity.pdbx_description
1 polymer ?
#
loop_
_entity_poly.entity_id
_entity_poly.type
_entity_poly.pdbx_seq_one_letter_code
_entity_poly.pdbx_strand_id
1 'polypeptide(L)'
;MYEIDTMDAELTMTVVPSLTENGYITLRINAEYTQMGTDNSKSLLKDGQMLENTVVVKNGESVLLGGLTQTVNIKAKKRFPLLGYVLPFLFSRETTIRENVESYMVLTPRVVDFAPTSGSIVPAAEGGK
;
A
#
# COMPACT_ATOMS: atom_id res chain seq x y z
N MET A 1 -9.30 22.65 -28.09
CA MET A 1 -9.77 21.36 -27.55
C MET A 1 -8.86 21.01 -26.40
N TYR A 2 -9.40 20.73 -25.21
CA TYR A 2 -8.61 20.20 -24.09
C TYR A 2 -8.82 18.68 -24.10
N GLU A 3 -7.73 17.92 -24.24
CA GLU A 3 -7.73 16.50 -23.89
C GLU A 3 -7.72 16.43 -22.36
N ILE A 4 -8.75 15.83 -21.80
CA ILE A 4 -8.77 15.47 -20.39
C ILE A 4 -8.11 14.10 -20.28
N ASP A 5 -6.93 14.05 -19.66
CA ASP A 5 -6.28 12.80 -19.29
C ASP A 5 -6.69 12.47 -17.85
N THR A 6 -7.57 11.48 -17.71
CA THR A 6 -8.06 11.01 -16.40
C THR A 6 -7.13 9.92 -15.90
N MET A 7 -6.45 10.18 -14.78
CA MET A 7 -5.56 9.22 -14.12
C MET A 7 -6.20 8.75 -12.82
N ASP A 8 -6.43 7.44 -12.69
CA ASP A 8 -7.01 6.83 -11.50
C ASP A 8 -5.94 6.24 -10.57
N ALA A 9 -6.13 6.41 -9.28
CA ALA A 9 -5.35 5.74 -8.23
C ALA A 9 -6.18 4.55 -7.71
N GLU A 10 -5.66 3.34 -7.88
CA GLU A 10 -6.39 2.10 -7.62
C GLU A 10 -5.50 1.06 -6.95
N LEU A 11 -6.08 0.28 -6.03
CA LEU A 11 -5.49 -0.93 -5.47
C LEU A 11 -6.26 -2.14 -6.02
N THR A 12 -5.59 -2.93 -6.85
CA THR A 12 -6.12 -4.16 -7.43
C THR A 12 -5.36 -5.34 -6.85
N MET A 13 -6.07 -6.34 -6.31
CA MET A 13 -5.43 -7.52 -5.72
C MET A 13 -6.18 -8.79 -6.10
N THR A 14 -5.45 -9.73 -6.68
CA THR A 14 -5.91 -11.09 -6.96
C THR A 14 -5.23 -12.05 -6.00
N VAL A 15 -6.03 -12.84 -5.28
CA VAL A 15 -5.54 -13.83 -4.31
C VAL A 15 -6.13 -15.19 -4.62
N VAL A 16 -5.27 -16.20 -4.73
CA VAL A 16 -5.66 -17.61 -4.87
C VAL A 16 -5.18 -18.38 -3.64
N PRO A 17 -6.09 -18.70 -2.69
CA PRO A 17 -5.75 -19.49 -1.52
C PRO A 17 -5.82 -21.00 -1.80
N SER A 18 -4.95 -21.77 -1.14
CA SER A 18 -4.97 -23.23 -1.11
C SER A 18 -4.67 -23.71 0.30
N LEU A 19 -5.59 -24.50 0.87
CA LEU A 19 -5.42 -25.13 2.17
C LEU A 19 -4.77 -26.50 1.98
N THR A 20 -3.76 -26.78 2.79
CA THR A 20 -3.03 -28.06 2.80
C THR A 20 -3.46 -28.90 4.02
N GLU A 21 -3.30 -30.23 3.95
CA GLU A 21 -3.77 -31.16 4.99
C GLU A 21 -3.10 -30.94 6.36
N ASN A 22 -1.91 -30.37 6.38
CA ASN A 22 -1.17 -30.03 7.59
C ASN A 22 -1.55 -28.66 8.19
N GLY A 23 -2.61 -28.01 7.68
CA GLY A 23 -3.15 -26.76 8.20
C GLY A 23 -2.44 -25.49 7.75
N TYR A 24 -1.50 -25.58 6.79
CA TYR A 24 -0.90 -24.41 6.17
C TYR A 24 -1.75 -23.90 5.01
N ILE A 25 -1.73 -22.59 4.83
CA ILE A 25 -2.43 -21.85 3.79
C ILE A 25 -1.37 -21.32 2.83
N THR A 26 -1.40 -21.83 1.60
CA THR A 26 -0.62 -21.29 0.50
C THR A 26 -1.42 -20.20 -0.17
N LEU A 27 -0.84 -19.02 -0.34
CA LEU A 27 -1.48 -17.88 -1.00
C LEU A 27 -0.64 -17.47 -2.19
N ARG A 28 -1.24 -17.48 -3.38
CA ARG A 28 -0.67 -16.83 -4.57
C ARG A 28 -1.31 -15.46 -4.73
N ILE A 29 -0.50 -14.43 -4.69
CA ILE A 29 -0.95 -13.04 -4.60
C ILE A 29 -0.35 -12.27 -5.77
N ASN A 30 -1.21 -11.56 -6.50
CA ASN A 30 -0.83 -10.58 -7.49
C ASN A 30 -1.52 -9.27 -7.10
N ALA A 31 -0.74 -8.27 -6.69
CA ALA A 31 -1.24 -6.99 -6.23
C ALA A 31 -0.62 -5.84 -7.04
N GLU A 32 -1.44 -4.88 -7.41
CA GLU A 32 -1.07 -3.65 -8.09
C GLU A 32 -1.65 -2.47 -7.31
N TYR A 33 -0.80 -1.53 -6.92
CA TYR A 33 -1.20 -0.29 -6.26
C TYR A 33 -0.73 0.87 -7.11
N THR A 34 -1.61 1.83 -7.37
CA THR A 34 -1.27 3.07 -8.04
C THR A 34 -1.57 4.26 -7.13
N GLN A 35 -0.66 5.23 -7.11
CA GLN A 35 -0.83 6.55 -6.54
C GLN A 35 -0.58 7.65 -7.60
N MET A 36 -1.30 8.76 -7.47
CA MET A 36 -1.05 9.95 -8.27
C MET A 36 0.03 10.82 -7.62
N GLY A 37 1.05 11.18 -8.38
CA GLY A 37 2.07 12.16 -8.04
C GLY A 37 1.98 13.41 -8.92
N THR A 38 2.60 14.51 -8.47
CA THR A 38 2.83 15.71 -9.29
C THR A 38 4.32 15.92 -9.40
N ASP A 39 4.83 16.06 -10.62
CA ASP A 39 6.24 16.37 -10.85
C ASP A 39 6.52 17.90 -10.71
N ASN A 40 7.80 18.27 -10.73
CA ASN A 40 8.21 19.68 -10.65
C ASN A 40 7.73 20.56 -11.82
N SER A 41 7.34 19.96 -12.95
CA SER A 41 6.73 20.61 -14.11
C SER A 41 5.19 20.70 -14.04
N LYS A 42 4.57 20.29 -12.91
CA LYS A 42 3.12 20.16 -12.72
C LYS A 42 2.45 19.16 -13.64
N SER A 43 3.21 18.21 -14.20
CA SER A 43 2.64 17.06 -14.88
C SER A 43 2.12 16.06 -13.86
N LEU A 44 0.96 15.49 -14.12
CA LEU A 44 0.46 14.34 -13.39
C LEU A 44 1.39 13.15 -13.69
N LEU A 45 1.76 12.39 -12.66
CA LEU A 45 2.56 11.18 -12.77
C LEU A 45 1.78 10.02 -12.13
N LYS A 46 1.80 8.86 -12.79
CA LYS A 46 1.30 7.60 -12.22
C LYS A 46 2.50 6.91 -11.59
N ASP A 47 2.51 6.82 -10.26
CA ASP A 47 3.50 6.05 -9.51
C ASP A 47 2.80 4.81 -8.94
N GLY A 48 3.46 3.66 -8.90
CA GLY A 48 2.77 2.42 -8.59
C GLY A 48 3.68 1.28 -8.19
N GLN A 49 3.09 0.33 -7.47
CA GLN A 49 3.74 -0.85 -6.92
C GLN A 49 3.07 -2.09 -7.51
N MET A 50 3.84 -3.01 -8.05
CA MET A 50 3.36 -4.32 -8.49
C MET A 50 4.09 -5.41 -7.69
N LEU A 51 3.34 -6.36 -7.15
CA LEU A 51 3.86 -7.44 -6.32
C LEU A 51 3.26 -8.78 -6.75
N GLU A 52 4.11 -9.75 -7.06
CA GLU A 52 3.74 -11.13 -7.35
C GLU A 52 4.48 -12.07 -6.41
N ASN A 53 3.77 -12.64 -5.43
CA ASN A 53 4.34 -13.47 -4.39
C ASN A 53 3.53 -14.75 -4.16
N THR A 54 4.23 -15.83 -3.82
CA THR A 54 3.61 -17.04 -3.24
C THR A 54 4.11 -17.22 -1.82
N VAL A 55 3.20 -17.21 -0.85
CA VAL A 55 3.53 -17.33 0.58
C VAL A 55 2.83 -18.54 1.20
N VAL A 56 3.48 -19.15 2.19
CA VAL A 56 2.93 -20.25 2.98
C VAL A 56 2.87 -19.80 4.43
N VAL A 57 1.68 -19.77 5.00
CA VAL A 57 1.40 -19.19 6.32
C VAL A 57 0.35 -20.01 7.05
N LYS A 58 0.27 -19.91 8.38
CA LYS A 58 -0.80 -20.55 9.15
C LYS A 58 -2.04 -19.66 9.23
N ASN A 59 -3.16 -20.29 9.57
CA ASN A 59 -4.40 -19.57 9.86
C ASN A 59 -4.21 -18.53 10.97
N GLY A 60 -4.54 -17.27 10.69
CA GLY A 60 -4.44 -16.16 11.63
C GLY A 60 -3.04 -15.57 11.82
N GLU A 61 -1.99 -16.12 11.18
CA GLU A 61 -0.64 -15.56 11.24
C GLU A 61 -0.43 -14.51 10.15
N SER A 62 0.11 -13.35 10.51
CA SER A 62 0.43 -12.28 9.57
C SER A 62 1.78 -12.51 8.90
N VAL A 63 1.87 -12.22 7.60
CA VAL A 63 3.12 -12.21 6.84
C VAL A 63 3.32 -10.87 6.14
N LEU A 64 4.54 -10.35 6.21
CA LEU A 64 4.98 -9.20 5.42
C LEU A 64 5.28 -9.70 4.01
N LEU A 65 4.51 -9.25 3.03
CA LEU A 65 4.69 -9.62 1.63
C LEU A 65 5.82 -8.80 0.98
N GLY A 66 6.00 -7.56 1.41
CA GLY A 66 7.02 -6.67 0.89
C GLY A 66 6.80 -5.22 1.29
N GLY A 67 7.70 -4.35 0.85
CA GLY A 67 7.65 -2.92 1.05
C GLY A 67 8.72 -2.19 0.24
N LEU A 68 8.51 -0.89 0.02
CA LEU A 68 9.44 -0.01 -0.69
C LEU A 68 9.69 1.23 0.16
N THR A 69 10.97 1.58 0.33
CA THR A 69 11.40 2.84 0.96
C THR A 69 12.01 3.73 -0.12
N GLN A 70 11.39 4.88 -0.37
CA GLN A 70 11.87 5.88 -1.31
C GLN A 70 12.25 7.15 -0.56
N THR A 71 13.48 7.62 -0.77
CA THR A 71 13.95 8.92 -0.26
C THR A 71 14.14 9.88 -1.41
N VAL A 72 13.31 10.92 -1.46
CA VAL A 72 13.45 12.03 -2.42
C VAL A 72 14.21 13.17 -1.74
N ASN A 73 15.36 13.54 -2.31
CA ASN A 73 16.17 14.67 -1.84
C ASN A 73 16.15 15.80 -2.88
N ILE A 74 15.44 16.88 -2.58
CA ILE A 74 15.38 18.07 -3.44
C ILE A 74 16.31 19.13 -2.84
N LYS A 75 17.38 19.46 -3.56
CA LYS A 75 18.29 20.56 -3.20
C LYS A 75 18.04 21.74 -4.13
N ALA A 76 17.50 22.83 -3.59
CA ALA A 76 17.29 24.08 -4.30
C ALA A 76 18.29 25.14 -3.79
N LYS A 77 19.19 25.61 -4.66
CA LYS A 77 20.15 26.66 -4.34
C LYS A 77 19.84 27.92 -5.13
N LYS A 78 19.45 28.99 -4.43
CA LYS A 78 19.21 30.31 -5.02
C LYS A 78 20.37 31.23 -4.62
N ARG A 79 21.09 31.79 -5.61
CA ARG A 79 22.21 32.71 -5.36
C ARG A 79 22.19 33.89 -6.32
N PHE A 80 22.70 35.03 -5.87
CA PHE A 80 22.96 36.16 -6.77
C PHE A 80 24.17 35.85 -7.66
N PRO A 81 24.12 36.15 -8.98
CA PRO A 81 25.12 35.69 -9.95
C PRO A 81 26.54 36.27 -9.75
N LEU A 82 26.70 37.43 -9.13
CA LEU A 82 28.03 38.00 -8.80
C LEU A 82 28.33 37.93 -7.29
N LEU A 83 27.47 38.56 -6.48
CA LEU A 83 27.64 38.63 -5.02
C LEU A 83 27.55 37.26 -4.34
N GLY A 84 26.79 36.32 -4.91
CA GLY A 84 26.66 34.96 -4.39
C GLY A 84 27.89 34.06 -4.61
N TYR A 85 28.87 34.49 -5.40
CA TYR A 85 30.17 33.81 -5.51
C TYR A 85 31.22 34.39 -4.55
N VAL A 86 31.22 35.72 -4.35
CA VAL A 86 32.21 36.41 -3.49
C VAL A 86 31.81 36.35 -2.02
N LEU A 87 30.52 36.47 -1.72
CA LEU A 87 29.96 36.47 -0.36
C LEU A 87 28.81 35.45 -0.26
N PRO A 88 29.09 34.15 -0.44
CA PRO A 88 28.06 33.11 -0.49
C PRO A 88 27.21 33.04 0.79
N PHE A 89 27.79 33.35 1.96
CA PHE A 89 27.09 33.32 3.24
C PHE A 89 25.97 34.37 3.37
N LEU A 90 26.07 35.51 2.67
CA LEU A 90 25.10 36.62 2.75
C LEU A 90 24.16 36.68 1.53
N PHE A 91 24.55 36.10 0.39
CA PHE A 91 23.84 36.23 -0.90
C PHE A 91 23.48 34.88 -1.55
N SER A 92 23.56 33.78 -0.82
CA SER A 92 23.02 32.49 -1.26
C SER A 92 22.08 31.91 -0.20
N ARG A 93 21.01 31.25 -0.68
CA ARG A 93 20.06 30.49 0.12
C ARG A 93 20.01 29.08 -0.44
N GLU A 94 20.28 28.11 0.42
CA GLU A 94 20.14 26.69 0.11
C GLU A 94 18.94 26.15 0.88
N THR A 95 18.00 25.56 0.16
CA THR A 95 16.85 24.86 0.71
C THR A 95 17.00 23.39 0.37
N THR A 96 17.08 22.54 1.40
CA THR A 96 17.04 21.09 1.22
C THR A 96 15.68 20.60 1.71
N ILE A 97 14.91 19.99 0.81
CA ILE A 97 13.66 19.30 1.14
C ILE A 97 13.98 17.81 1.05
N ARG A 98 13.66 17.08 2.12
CA ARG A 98 13.82 15.63 2.19
C ARG A 98 12.45 15.03 2.44
N GLU A 99 12.03 14.16 1.54
CA GLU A 99 10.77 13.44 1.61
C GLU A 99 11.09 11.94 1.67
N ASN A 100 10.51 11.25 2.65
CA ASN A 100 10.64 9.82 2.81
C ASN A 100 9.25 9.21 2.62
N VAL A 101 9.12 8.33 1.63
CA VAL A 101 7.91 7.58 1.35
C VAL A 101 8.19 6.13 1.67
N GLU A 102 7.43 5.56 2.59
CA GLU A 102 7.56 4.17 3.02
C GLU A 102 6.23 3.46 2.78
N SER A 103 6.28 2.32 2.10
CA SER A 103 5.12 1.47 1.83
C SER A 103 5.43 0.05 2.28
N TYR A 104 4.46 -0.63 2.87
CA TYR A 104 4.53 -2.04 3.26
C TYR A 104 3.18 -2.73 3.06
N MET A 105 3.21 -4.00 2.66
CA MET A 105 2.01 -4.82 2.46
C MET A 105 2.06 -6.05 3.37
N VAL A 106 1.04 -6.17 4.23
CA VAL A 106 0.91 -7.25 5.21
C VAL A 106 -0.38 -8.00 4.94
N LEU A 107 -0.33 -9.33 5.05
CA LEU A 107 -1.49 -10.18 4.86
C LEU A 107 -1.65 -11.16 6.02
N THR A 108 -2.90 -11.30 6.50
CA THR A 108 -3.29 -12.27 7.54
C THR A 108 -4.45 -13.11 7.01
N PRO A 109 -4.26 -14.41 6.69
CA PRO A 109 -5.36 -15.24 6.24
C PRO A 109 -6.23 -15.71 7.40
N ARG A 110 -7.51 -15.95 7.11
CA ARG A 110 -8.45 -16.54 8.07
C ARG A 110 -9.28 -17.63 7.39
N VAL A 111 -9.22 -18.85 7.91
CA VAL A 111 -10.11 -19.95 7.55
C VAL A 111 -11.40 -19.83 8.37
N VAL A 112 -12.54 -19.92 7.70
CA VAL A 112 -13.86 -19.86 8.31
C VAL A 112 -14.67 -21.10 7.92
N ASP A 113 -15.15 -21.83 8.92
CA ASP A 113 -16.04 -22.97 8.71
C ASP A 113 -17.48 -22.46 8.63
N PHE A 114 -18.06 -22.50 7.44
CA PHE A 114 -19.48 -22.19 7.24
C PHE A 114 -20.33 -23.41 7.58
N ALA A 115 -20.38 -23.79 8.86
CA ALA A 115 -21.42 -24.69 9.31
C ALA A 115 -22.76 -23.93 9.28
N PRO A 116 -23.82 -24.43 8.62
CA PRO A 116 -25.15 -23.88 8.83
C PRO A 116 -25.48 -24.08 10.31
N THR A 117 -25.76 -22.99 11.02
CA THR A 117 -26.20 -23.02 12.41
C THR A 117 -27.58 -23.67 12.47
N SER A 118 -27.62 -24.99 12.39
CA SER A 118 -28.79 -25.83 12.60
C SER A 118 -28.91 -26.09 14.10
N GLY A 119 -29.78 -25.35 14.79
CA GLY A 119 -30.27 -25.77 16.10
C GLY A 119 -30.09 -24.77 17.25
N SER A 120 -30.91 -23.72 17.25
CA SER A 120 -31.50 -23.22 18.50
C SER A 120 -33.02 -23.27 18.37
N ILE A 121 -33.54 -24.49 18.21
CA ILE A 121 -34.96 -24.75 18.49
C ILE A 121 -35.03 -24.87 20.01
N VAL A 122 -35.50 -23.81 20.66
CA VAL A 122 -35.86 -23.82 22.09
C VAL A 122 -37.01 -24.82 22.25
N PRO A 123 -36.85 -25.93 23.00
CA PRO A 123 -37.95 -26.84 23.25
C PRO A 123 -38.96 -26.19 24.20
N ALA A 124 -40.22 -26.51 23.95
CA ALA A 124 -41.43 -25.99 24.57
C ALA A 124 -41.35 -25.77 26.10
N ALA A 125 -41.71 -24.56 26.54
CA ALA A 125 -42.29 -24.36 27.84
C ALA A 125 -43.79 -24.66 27.74
N GLU A 126 -44.16 -25.81 28.26
CA GLU A 126 -45.51 -26.30 28.48
C GLU A 126 -46.26 -25.36 29.43
N GLY A 127 -47.25 -24.63 28.91
CA GLY A 127 -48.16 -23.81 29.70
C GLY A 127 -49.20 -24.69 30.38
N GLY A 128 -48.93 -25.05 31.64
CA GLY A 128 -49.88 -25.69 32.52
C GLY A 128 -50.81 -24.67 33.22
N LYS A 129 -52.12 -24.92 33.06
CA LYS A 129 -53.28 -24.44 33.82
C LYS A 129 -53.70 -22.98 33.68
#